data_AF-A0A3S1DNU6-F1
#
_entry.id   AF-A0A3S1DNU6-F1
#
_cell.length_a   1.000
_cell.length_b   1.000
_cell.length_c   1.000
_cell.angle_alpha   90.00
_cell.angle_beta   90.00
_cell.angle_gamma   90.00
#
_symmetry.space_group_name_H-M   'P 1'
#
loop_
_entity.id
_entity.type
_entity.pdbx_description
1 polymer ?
#
loop_
_entity_poly.entity_id
_entity_poly.type
_entity_poly.pdbx_seq_one_letter_code
_entity_poly.pdbx_strand_id
1 'polypeptide(L)' 'MSKVKDVIVTLSRKHPETGEPAPAGLTYVIGVLGHKKGWYEIHTEELNKLKNEDLQKALYNMLHPQTHH' A
#
# COMPACT_ATOMS: atom_id res chain seq x y z
N MET A 1 -16.65 -12.68 4.85
CA MET A 1 -15.22 -12.83 4.49
C MET A 1 -14.73 -11.47 4.04
N SER A 2 -13.86 -10.82 4.81
CA SER A 2 -13.55 -9.40 4.66
C SER A 2 -12.74 -9.11 3.39
N LYS A 3 -13.28 -8.27 2.49
CA LYS A 3 -12.64 -7.81 1.24
C LYS A 3 -11.23 -7.21 1.39
N VAL A 4 -10.82 -6.91 2.63
CA VAL A 4 -9.46 -6.48 2.98
C VAL A 4 -8.42 -7.55 2.65
N LYS A 5 -8.78 -8.84 2.74
CA LYS A 5 -7.87 -9.96 2.41
C LYS A 5 -7.59 -10.10 0.91
N ASP A 6 -8.44 -9.50 0.07
CA ASP A 6 -8.24 -9.45 -1.38
C ASP A 6 -7.22 -8.38 -1.81
N VAL A 7 -6.75 -7.54 -0.87
CA VAL A 7 -5.71 -6.55 -1.16
C VAL A 7 -4.35 -7.23 -1.21
N ILE A 8 -3.77 -7.26 -2.41
CA ILE A 8 -2.40 -7.71 -2.64
C ILE A 8 -1.45 -6.57 -2.29
N VAL A 9 -0.59 -6.79 -1.30
CA VAL A 9 0.44 -5.83 -0.87
C VAL A 9 1.77 -6.21 -1.49
N THR A 10 2.42 -5.26 -2.13
CA THR A 10 3.77 -5.40 -2.69
C THR A 10 4.64 -4.25 -2.18
N LEU A 11 5.81 -4.59 -1.63
CA LEU A 11 6.79 -3.61 -1.17
C LEU A 11 7.82 -3.38 -2.28
N SER A 12 8.10 -2.12 -2.58
CA SER A 12 9.06 -1.75 -3.62
C SER A 12 9.95 -0.61 -3.16
N ARG A 13 11.24 -0.69 -3.48
CA ARG A 13 12.18 0.45 -3.36
C ARG A 13 12.25 1.28 -4.64
N LYS A 14 11.29 1.10 -5.54
CA LYS A 14 11.12 1.89 -6.76
C LYS A 14 9.70 2.41 -6.85
N HIS A 15 9.56 3.65 -7.28
CA HIS A 15 8.29 4.30 -7.49
C HIS A 15 7.48 3.50 -8.53
N PRO A 16 6.23 3.12 -8.23
CA PRO A 16 5.44 2.21 -9.07
C PRO A 16 5.02 2.80 -10.43
N GLU A 17 5.06 4.13 -10.57
CA GLU A 17 4.71 4.83 -11.81
C GLU A 17 5.93 5.38 -12.56
N THR A 18 6.80 6.15 -11.91
CA THR A 18 7.98 6.74 -12.54
C THR A 18 9.18 5.79 -12.65
N GLY A 19 9.19 4.70 -11.88
CA GLY A 19 10.32 3.76 -11.82
C GLY A 19 11.54 4.28 -11.08
N GLU A 20 11.47 5.50 -10.53
CA GLU A 20 12.56 6.14 -9.79
C GLU A 20 12.87 5.39 -8.49
N PRO A 21 14.13 5.37 -8.04
CA PRO A 21 14.47 4.77 -6.75
C PRO A 21 13.82 5.54 -5.60
N ALA A 22 13.35 4.81 -4.59
CA ALA A 22 12.86 5.40 -3.36
C ALA A 22 13.96 6.22 -2.68
N PRO A 23 13.63 7.39 -2.11
CA PRO A 23 14.57 8.14 -1.29
C PRO A 23 15.09 7.30 -0.13
N ALA A 24 16.28 7.65 0.37
CA ALA A 24 16.92 6.90 1.45
C ALA A 24 16.00 6.81 2.67
N GLY A 25 15.74 5.57 3.12
CA GLY A 25 14.88 5.30 4.26
C GLY A 25 13.39 5.21 3.92
N LEU A 26 12.95 5.42 2.67
CA LEU A 26 11.57 5.22 2.25
C LEU A 26 11.36 3.88 1.53
N THR A 27 10.14 3.35 1.62
CA THR A 27 9.66 2.19 0.88
C THR A 27 8.27 2.51 0.33
N TYR A 28 8.02 2.11 -0.92
CA TYR A 28 6.70 2.21 -1.52
C TYR A 28 5.88 0.96 -1.18
N VAL A 29 4.70 1.19 -0.62
CA VAL A 29 3.71 0.14 -0.38
C VAL A 29 2.68 0.23 -1.48
N ILE A 30 2.63 -0.81 -2.32
CA ILE A 30 1.75 -0.89 -3.48
C ILE A 30 0.63 -1.85 -3.16
N GLY A 31 -0.61 -1.40 -3.31
CA GLY A 31 -1.81 -2.21 -3.13
C GLY A 31 -2.57 -2.42 -4.43
N VAL A 32 -3.07 -3.63 -4.64
CA VAL A 32 -4.00 -3.96 -5.72
C VAL A 32 -5.24 -4.60 -5.13
N LEU A 33 -6.42 -4.07 -5.48
CA LEU A 33 -7.74 -4.58 -5.10
C LEU A 33 -8.58 -4.73 -6.37
N GLY A 34 -8.67 -5.96 -6.89
CA GLY A 34 -9.33 -6.23 -8.17
C GLY A 34 -8.66 -5.45 -9.31
N HIS A 35 -9.38 -4.52 -9.92
CA HIS A 35 -8.86 -3.67 -11.00
C HIS A 35 -8.29 -2.33 -10.51
N LYS A 36 -8.38 -2.04 -9.20
CA LYS A 36 -7.86 -0.80 -8.62
C LYS A 36 -6.45 -1.03 -8.10
N LYS A 37 -5.53 -0.13 -8.46
CA LYS A 37 -4.16 -0.08 -7.97
C LYS A 37 -3.91 1.28 -7.33
N GLY A 38 -3.11 1.30 -6.28
CA GLY A 38 -2.76 2.49 -5.52
C GLY A 38 -1.52 2.22 -4.70
N TRP A 39 -0.88 3.26 -4.23
CA TRP A 39 0.38 3.15 -3.53
C TRP A 39 0.57 4.34 -2.60
N TYR A 40 1.42 4.17 -1.60
CA TYR A 40 1.86 5.24 -0.73
C TYR A 40 3.30 5.04 -0.27
N GLU A 41 3.89 6.12 0.21
CA GLU A 41 5.24 6.15 0.75
C GLU A 41 5.21 5.99 2.26
N ILE A 42 6.13 5.17 2.78
CA ILE A 42 6.32 5.02 4.21
C ILE A 42 7.80 4.90 4.53
N HIS A 43 8.19 5.41 5.70
CA HIS A 43 9.53 5.16 6.22
C HIS A 43 9.73 3.68 6.51
N THR A 44 10.88 3.15 6.10
CA THR A 44 11.26 1.74 6.29
C THR A 44 11.30 1.38 7.77
N GLU A 45 11.67 2.35 8.63
CA GLU A 45 11.65 2.18 10.09
C GLU A 45 10.23 2.03 10.65
N GLU A 46 9.25 2.74 10.06
CA GLU A 46 7.84 2.58 10.41
C GLU A 46 7.27 1.28 9.84
N LEU A 47 7.63 0.93 8.62
CA LEU A 47 7.23 -0.33 7.98
C LEU A 47 7.60 -1.55 8.84
N ASN A 48 8.80 -1.54 9.45
CA ASN A 48 9.24 -2.62 10.35
C ASN A 48 8.38 -2.74 11.63
N LYS A 49 7.67 -1.68 12.02
CA LYS A 49 6.77 -1.68 13.18
C LYS A 49 5.33 -2.06 12.82
N LEU A 50 4.97 -2.02 11.54
CA LEU A 50 3.63 -2.33 11.06
C LEU A 50 3.47 -3.81 10.75
N LYS A 51 2.25 -4.34 10.95
CA LYS A 51 1.90 -5.68 10.48
C LYS A 51 1.34 -5.60 9.08
N ASN A 52 1.39 -6.73 8.37
CA ASN A 52 0.81 -6.84 7.04
C ASN A 52 -0.69 -6.47 7.01
N GLU A 53 -1.42 -6.77 8.09
CA GLU A 53 -2.84 -6.40 8.23
C GLU A 53 -3.06 -4.88 8.28
N ASP A 54 -2.15 -4.13 8.90
CA ASP A 54 -2.19 -2.67 8.95
C ASP A 54 -1.99 -2.07 7.55
N LEU A 55 -1.02 -2.61 6.80
CA LEU A 55 -0.75 -2.23 5.40
C LEU A 55 -1.95 -2.54 4.50
N GLN A 56 -2.53 -3.74 4.64
CA GLN A 56 -3.73 -4.14 3.90
C GLN A 56 -4.93 -3.24 4.21
N LYS A 57 -5.14 -2.86 5.47
CA LYS A 57 -6.21 -1.91 5.85
C LYS A 57 -5.98 -0.52 5.26
N ALA A 58 -4.76 0.01 5.34
CA ALA A 58 -4.43 1.32 4.80
C ALA A 58 -4.68 1.37 3.28
N LEU A 59 -4.17 0.37 2.56
CA LEU A 59 -4.42 0.20 1.13
C LEU A 59 -5.90 -0.01 0.81
N TYR A 60 -6.61 -0.83 1.59
CA TYR A 60 -8.04 -1.05 1.39
C TYR A 60 -8.82 0.26 1.49
N ASN A 61 -8.56 1.08 2.50
CA ASN A 61 -9.21 2.38 2.66
C ASN A 61 -8.90 3.34 1.51
N MET A 62 -7.67 3.30 0.99
CA MET A 62 -7.25 4.12 -0.16
C MET A 62 -7.90 3.67 -1.47
N LEU A 63 -7.96 2.35 -1.72
CA LEU A 63 -8.50 1.76 -2.96
C LEU A 63 -10.02 1.66 -2.96
N HIS A 64 -10.60 1.52 -1.78
CA HIS A 64 -12.03 1.46 -1.55
C HIS A 64 -12.44 2.63 -0.65
N PRO A 65 -12.36 3.88 -1.17
CA PRO A 65 -12.99 5.00 -0.48
C PRO A 65 -14.46 4.62 -0.37
N GLN A 66 -14.91 4.38 0.86
CA GLN A 66 -16.33 4.30 1.14
C GLN A 66 -16.86 5.69 0.81
N THR A 67 -17.36 5.90 -0.40
CA THR A 67 -18.37 6.92 -0.65
C THR A 67 -19.49 6.58 0.32
N HIS A 68 -19.51 7.26 1.47
CA HIS A 68 -20.74 7.47 2.22
C HIS A 68 -21.68 8.15 1.22
N HIS A 69 -22.55 7.34 0.60
CA HIS A 69 -23.74 7.81 -0.08
C HIS A 69 -24.71 8.38 0.96
#